data_AF-A0A1I7ZRT9-F1
#
_entry.id   AF-A0A1I7ZRT9-F1
#
_cell.length_a   1.000
_cell.length_b   1.000
_cell.length_c   1.000
_cell.angle_alpha   90.00
_cell.angle_beta   90.00
_cell.angle_gamma   90.00
#
_symmetry.space_group_name_H-M   'P 1'
#
loop_
_entity.id
_entity.type
_entity.pdbx_description
1 polymer ?
#
loop_
_entity_poly.entity_id
_entity_poly.type
_entity_poly.pdbx_seq_one_letter_code
_entity_poly.pdbx_strand_id
1 'polypeptide(L)'
;MHRQVEGRCCPECMLKNTPRYATPIGPATNDTKHQLISKPRYRGVVGGYCTFRNRRYPVFSTFRVDSCTRCKCEEGGVICQRFTCPPLDCDPSRVFYLEHVCCPFCHLHFPQPCTDAGHGARNVTISRKHGSSWQRDECTRCSCTNGTIACEGEVCPEESRLRCPRGYKKVRPRGKCCQVCELRESTCTVFGDPHYRTFDGMTFSHQGLCNYVLAQDCTLRRQKPQFTVVSHNGNDEADNVWTKRVSILIANEEDGSTFRVQLYKDKMIREQGDIVTVPHERAFPRYRAELDKGGNLVVSFEDLGFSVLWDGQSMVEVTASVRYRGTLCGLCGNFNSYSADDMIPRYGDASTKDVVRFVESWRWGDRCASTKKKKVFRCDNPAVSREDLHACKVLRSSALFVLCRPVIPVHEYIRRCMEDVCKNSCGTHEDYPCFCEAINDYALTCYDSDLLNLPIALEQSLHTIRDLEVHQNCARIKLSTFPY
;
A
#
# COMPACT_ATOMS: atom_id res chain seq x y z
N MET A 1 -36.60 39.74 -38.71
CA MET A 1 -37.70 39.61 -39.69
C MET A 1 -37.20 38.77 -40.87
N HIS A 2 -37.93 37.69 -41.18
CA HIS A 2 -38.04 36.96 -42.47
C HIS A 2 -36.84 36.95 -43.44
N ARG A 3 -36.31 35.80 -43.89
CA ARG A 3 -37.03 34.82 -44.73
C ARG A 3 -36.23 33.51 -44.87
N GLN A 4 -36.98 32.42 -44.83
CA GLN A 4 -36.77 31.09 -45.43
C GLN A 4 -36.55 31.29 -46.98
N VAL A 5 -35.78 30.50 -47.73
CA VAL A 5 -36.10 29.16 -48.27
C VAL A 5 -34.96 28.70 -49.24
N GLU A 6 -34.68 27.38 -49.20
CA GLU A 6 -34.17 26.42 -50.21
C GLU A 6 -32.80 26.53 -50.91
N GLY A 7 -32.01 25.48 -50.67
CA GLY A 7 -31.15 24.84 -51.65
C GLY A 7 -31.22 23.31 -51.58
N ARG A 8 -32.02 22.72 -52.49
CA ARG A 8 -31.67 21.65 -53.45
C ARG A 8 -30.94 20.38 -52.96
N CYS A 9 -31.54 19.21 -53.21
CA CYS A 9 -31.33 18.47 -54.48
C CYS A 9 -32.40 17.39 -54.72
N CYS A 10 -32.87 17.36 -55.97
CA CYS A 10 -33.67 16.34 -56.69
C CYS A 10 -32.90 15.00 -56.87
N PRO A 11 -33.42 13.99 -57.60
CA PRO A 11 -34.80 13.54 -57.88
C PRO A 11 -34.95 11.99 -57.81
N GLU A 12 -36.18 11.51 -58.05
CA GLU A 12 -36.57 10.13 -58.39
C GLU A 12 -36.57 9.06 -57.28
N CYS A 13 -37.72 8.96 -56.59
CA CYS A 13 -38.33 7.66 -56.24
C CYS A 13 -39.85 7.80 -56.33
N MET A 14 -40.37 7.62 -57.54
CA MET A 14 -41.76 7.27 -57.78
C MET A 14 -41.93 5.79 -57.41
N LEU A 15 -42.77 5.47 -56.41
CA LEU A 15 -43.77 4.40 -56.48
C LEU A 15 -44.59 4.37 -55.18
N LYS A 16 -45.85 4.73 -55.36
CA LYS A 16 -46.99 4.77 -54.43
C LYS A 16 -47.00 3.62 -53.42
N ASN A 17 -46.73 3.93 -52.16
CA ASN A 17 -47.26 3.21 -50.99
C ASN A 17 -47.45 4.23 -49.86
N THR A 18 -48.53 5.01 -49.94
CA THR A 18 -49.00 5.78 -48.79
C THR A 18 -49.88 4.87 -47.93
N PRO A 19 -49.54 4.64 -46.64
CA PRO A 19 -50.51 4.08 -45.71
C PRO A 19 -51.64 5.11 -45.56
N ARG A 20 -52.86 4.70 -45.90
CA ARG A 20 -54.05 5.52 -45.62
C ARG A 20 -54.18 5.63 -44.10
N TYR A 21 -53.87 6.80 -43.56
CA TYR A 21 -54.23 7.14 -42.20
C TYR A 21 -55.76 7.10 -42.08
N ALA A 22 -56.26 6.21 -41.23
CA ALA A 22 -57.66 6.23 -40.82
C ALA A 22 -57.89 7.50 -39.99
N THR A 23 -58.90 8.26 -40.38
CA THR A 23 -59.41 9.43 -39.66
C THR A 23 -59.76 9.07 -38.21
N PRO A 24 -59.50 9.95 -37.22
CA PRO A 24 -59.91 9.69 -35.84
C PRO A 24 -61.44 9.76 -35.75
N ILE A 25 -62.08 8.64 -35.44
CA ILE A 25 -63.45 8.66 -34.95
C ILE A 25 -63.35 9.06 -33.48
N GLY A 26 -64.09 10.11 -33.09
CA GLY A 26 -64.13 10.64 -31.73
C GLY A 26 -64.54 9.61 -30.67
N PRO A 27 -64.57 10.00 -29.38
CA PRO A 27 -64.74 9.05 -28.29
C PRO A 27 -66.11 8.38 -28.39
N ALA A 28 -66.10 7.04 -28.56
CA ALA A 28 -67.31 6.24 -28.54
C ALA A 28 -67.74 6.03 -27.08
N THR A 29 -68.95 6.47 -26.77
CA THR A 29 -69.66 6.17 -25.52
C THR A 29 -69.81 4.66 -25.34
N ASN A 30 -69.74 4.19 -24.08
CA ASN A 30 -70.17 2.84 -23.71
C ASN A 30 -71.55 2.57 -24.32
N ASP A 31 -71.72 1.38 -24.90
CA ASP A 31 -72.95 0.86 -25.53
C ASP A 31 -73.21 1.11 -27.03
N THR A 32 -72.25 0.73 -27.88
CA THR A 32 -72.58 0.40 -29.28
C THR A 32 -72.24 -1.05 -29.62
N LYS A 33 -73.15 -1.98 -29.26
CA LYS A 33 -73.21 -3.29 -29.91
C LYS A 33 -73.65 -3.09 -31.37
N HIS A 34 -72.70 -3.10 -32.31
CA HIS A 34 -73.04 -3.24 -33.72
C HIS A 34 -73.49 -4.69 -34.00
N GLN A 35 -74.76 -4.97 -33.77
CA GLN A 35 -75.42 -6.21 -34.16
C GLN A 35 -75.68 -6.18 -35.68
N LEU A 36 -74.83 -6.85 -36.46
CA LEU A 36 -75.14 -7.20 -37.84
C LEU A 36 -76.09 -8.42 -37.83
N ILE A 37 -77.39 -8.16 -37.77
CA ILE A 37 -78.41 -9.21 -37.88
C ILE A 37 -78.66 -9.48 -39.37
N SER A 38 -78.12 -10.56 -39.91
CA SER A 38 -78.59 -11.09 -41.20
C SER A 38 -79.95 -11.75 -41.00
N LYS A 39 -81.03 -11.19 -41.57
CA LYS A 39 -82.40 -11.73 -41.48
C LYS A 39 -82.48 -13.19 -41.98
N PRO A 40 -83.25 -14.08 -41.32
CA PRO A 40 -83.46 -15.44 -41.81
C PRO A 40 -84.58 -15.48 -42.87
N ARG A 41 -84.37 -16.23 -43.96
CA ARG A 41 -85.47 -16.86 -44.70
C ARG A 41 -85.75 -18.21 -44.02
N TYR A 42 -86.90 -18.33 -43.38
CA TYR A 42 -87.40 -19.60 -42.85
C TYR A 42 -87.73 -20.56 -44.00
N ARG A 43 -87.10 -21.75 -43.98
CA ARG A 43 -87.70 -23.05 -44.32
C ARG A 43 -86.70 -24.17 -44.00
N GLY A 44 -87.07 -25.05 -43.07
CA GLY A 44 -86.55 -26.41 -42.93
C GLY A 44 -85.14 -26.56 -42.36
N VAL A 45 -85.04 -27.23 -41.21
CA VAL A 45 -83.77 -27.71 -40.66
C VAL A 45 -83.20 -28.80 -41.56
N VAL A 46 -82.18 -28.47 -42.37
CA VAL A 46 -81.08 -29.37 -42.75
C VAL A 46 -79.83 -28.50 -42.97
N GLY A 47 -78.89 -28.54 -42.01
CA GLY A 47 -77.56 -27.91 -42.13
C GLY A 47 -77.36 -26.70 -41.21
N GLY A 48 -77.04 -26.96 -39.93
CA GLY A 48 -76.80 -25.93 -38.91
C GLY A 48 -75.46 -25.21 -39.06
N TYR A 49 -75.32 -24.35 -40.07
CA TYR A 49 -74.16 -23.47 -40.25
C TYR A 49 -74.55 -22.04 -40.63
N CYS A 50 -73.82 -21.05 -40.11
CA CYS A 50 -73.87 -19.68 -40.59
C CYS A 50 -72.88 -19.49 -41.74
N THR A 51 -73.22 -18.64 -42.71
CA THR A 51 -72.29 -18.26 -43.79
C THR A 51 -71.81 -16.82 -43.56
N PHE A 52 -70.50 -16.60 -43.46
CA PHE A 52 -69.88 -15.28 -43.27
C PHE A 52 -68.63 -15.14 -44.13
N ARG A 53 -68.59 -14.10 -44.98
CA ARG A 53 -67.51 -13.84 -45.96
C ARG A 53 -67.13 -15.08 -46.78
N ASN A 54 -68.12 -15.75 -47.36
CA ASN A 54 -67.98 -16.99 -48.15
C ASN A 54 -67.38 -18.20 -47.41
N ARG A 55 -67.31 -18.19 -46.07
CA ARG A 55 -66.96 -19.36 -45.25
C ARG A 55 -68.16 -19.82 -44.42
N ARG A 56 -68.30 -21.14 -44.23
CA ARG A 56 -69.35 -21.77 -43.43
C ARG A 56 -68.84 -22.06 -42.03
N TYR A 57 -69.61 -21.69 -41.02
CA TYR A 57 -69.28 -21.87 -39.61
C TYR A 57 -70.40 -22.65 -38.92
N PRO A 58 -70.11 -23.73 -38.17
CA PRO A 58 -71.13 -24.46 -37.43
C PRO A 58 -71.89 -23.56 -36.44
N VAL A 59 -73.17 -23.85 -36.22
CA VAL A 59 -73.98 -23.17 -35.19
C VAL A 59 -73.32 -23.34 -33.82
N PHE A 60 -73.28 -22.27 -33.04
CA PHE A 60 -72.57 -22.05 -31.77
C PHE A 60 -71.04 -21.94 -31.85
N SER A 61 -70.42 -22.08 -33.03
CA SER A 61 -68.96 -21.89 -33.16
C SER A 61 -68.56 -20.43 -33.05
N THR A 62 -67.38 -20.19 -32.48
CA THR A 62 -66.73 -18.87 -32.44
C THR A 62 -65.50 -18.85 -33.33
N PHE A 63 -65.30 -17.76 -34.08
CA PHE A 63 -64.15 -17.57 -34.96
C PHE A 63 -63.65 -16.12 -34.91
N ARG A 64 -62.39 -15.90 -35.28
CA ARG A 64 -61.78 -14.57 -35.37
C ARG A 64 -61.74 -14.10 -36.83
N VAL A 65 -62.13 -12.85 -37.05
CA VAL A 65 -62.07 -12.20 -38.38
C VAL A 65 -60.76 -11.44 -38.54
N ASP A 66 -60.32 -10.78 -37.47
CA ASP A 66 -59.03 -10.12 -37.33
C ASP A 66 -58.61 -10.21 -35.85
N SER A 67 -57.45 -9.66 -35.49
CA SER A 67 -56.91 -9.69 -34.11
C SER A 67 -57.88 -9.10 -33.08
N CYS A 68 -58.75 -8.15 -33.48
CA CYS A 68 -59.66 -7.40 -32.63
C CYS A 68 -61.13 -7.81 -32.74
N THR A 69 -61.49 -8.73 -33.63
CA THR A 69 -62.89 -9.04 -33.92
C THR A 69 -63.16 -10.52 -33.76
N ARG A 70 -63.99 -10.86 -32.78
CA ARG A 70 -64.46 -12.23 -32.52
C ARG A 70 -65.93 -12.32 -32.90
N CYS A 71 -66.28 -13.31 -33.69
CA CYS A 71 -67.64 -13.59 -34.12
C CYS A 71 -68.11 -14.94 -33.61
N LYS A 72 -69.41 -15.06 -33.38
CA LYS A 72 -70.10 -16.29 -33.02
C LYS A 72 -71.24 -16.53 -34.00
N CYS A 73 -71.36 -17.76 -34.48
CA CYS A 73 -72.53 -18.21 -35.22
C CYS A 73 -73.60 -18.63 -34.22
N GLU A 74 -74.75 -17.97 -34.21
CA GLU A 74 -75.92 -18.35 -33.38
C GLU A 74 -77.09 -18.75 -34.28
N GLU A 75 -78.13 -19.35 -33.69
CA GLU A 75 -79.36 -19.73 -34.39
C GLU A 75 -80.07 -18.49 -34.95
N GLY A 76 -79.72 -18.10 -36.18
CA GLY A 76 -80.26 -16.93 -36.86
C GLY A 76 -79.23 -16.01 -37.53
N GLY A 77 -77.92 -16.20 -37.32
CA GLY A 77 -76.90 -15.40 -38.00
C GLY A 77 -75.55 -15.33 -37.29
N VAL A 78 -74.61 -14.57 -37.86
CA VAL A 78 -73.29 -14.32 -37.25
C VAL A 78 -73.31 -13.02 -36.46
N ILE A 79 -73.03 -13.12 -35.17
CA ILE A 79 -72.90 -11.96 -34.26
C ILE A 79 -71.42 -11.72 -34.01
N CYS A 80 -70.93 -10.53 -34.33
CA CYS A 80 -69.54 -10.13 -34.15
C CYS A 80 -69.40 -9.09 -33.04
N GLN A 81 -68.35 -9.25 -32.23
CA GLN A 81 -67.91 -8.27 -31.24
C GLN A 81 -66.51 -7.81 -31.60
N ARG A 82 -66.35 -6.49 -31.74
CA ARG A 82 -65.05 -5.84 -31.97
C ARG A 82 -64.56 -5.24 -30.65
N PHE A 83 -63.33 -5.56 -30.28
CA PHE A 83 -62.65 -5.00 -29.12
C PHE A 83 -62.00 -3.67 -29.52
N THR A 84 -62.24 -2.63 -28.74
CA THR A 84 -61.57 -1.33 -28.85
C THR A 84 -60.48 -1.23 -27.80
N CYS A 85 -59.33 -0.68 -28.18
CA CYS A 85 -58.19 -0.58 -27.27
C CYS A 85 -58.35 0.61 -26.32
N PRO A 86 -57.97 0.46 -25.04
CA PRO A 86 -57.90 1.59 -24.12
C PRO A 86 -56.83 2.60 -24.60
N PRO A 87 -56.97 3.90 -24.26
CA PRO A 87 -55.97 4.90 -24.57
C PRO A 87 -54.64 4.55 -23.88
N LEU A 88 -53.54 4.65 -24.63
CA LEU A 88 -52.19 4.45 -24.11
C LEU A 88 -51.62 5.77 -23.58
N ASP A 89 -51.07 5.74 -22.38
CA ASP A 89 -50.39 6.88 -21.75
C ASP A 89 -48.88 6.81 -22.04
N CYS A 90 -48.50 7.00 -23.31
CA CYS A 90 -47.11 7.12 -23.72
C CYS A 90 -46.97 7.91 -25.03
N ASP A 91 -45.77 8.46 -25.26
CA ASP A 91 -45.45 9.18 -26.49
C ASP A 91 -45.71 8.31 -27.74
N PRO A 92 -46.27 8.85 -28.83
CA PRO A 92 -46.53 8.10 -30.07
C PRO A 92 -45.32 7.36 -30.65
N SER A 93 -44.10 7.86 -30.42
CA SER A 93 -42.85 7.22 -30.83
C SER A 93 -42.53 5.91 -30.09
N ARG A 94 -43.23 5.64 -28.97
CA ARG A 94 -43.03 4.46 -28.11
C ARG A 94 -44.08 3.37 -28.28
N VAL A 95 -45.02 3.56 -29.20
CA VAL A 95 -46.13 2.64 -29.45
C VAL A 95 -45.67 1.52 -30.39
N PHE A 96 -45.82 0.26 -29.96
CA PHE A 96 -45.45 -0.91 -30.75
C PHE A 96 -46.66 -1.82 -31.01
N TYR A 97 -46.70 -2.43 -32.20
CA TYR A 97 -47.74 -3.37 -32.64
C TYR A 97 -47.15 -4.76 -32.83
N LEU A 98 -47.68 -5.76 -32.14
CA LEU A 98 -47.36 -7.16 -32.40
C LEU A 98 -48.35 -7.75 -33.40
N GLU A 99 -47.85 -8.57 -34.33
CA GLU A 99 -48.71 -9.35 -35.22
C GLU A 99 -49.66 -10.25 -34.41
N HIS A 100 -50.91 -10.34 -34.86
CA HIS A 100 -51.98 -11.12 -34.22
C HIS A 100 -52.45 -10.65 -32.83
N VAL A 101 -51.92 -9.55 -32.30
CA VAL A 101 -52.40 -8.89 -31.08
C VAL A 101 -53.32 -7.73 -31.45
N CYS A 102 -54.43 -7.55 -30.72
CA CYS A 102 -55.39 -6.48 -31.01
C CYS A 102 -54.86 -5.09 -30.65
N CYS A 103 -54.30 -4.95 -29.44
CA CYS A 103 -53.93 -3.65 -28.88
C CYS A 103 -52.43 -3.43 -28.86
N PRO A 104 -51.96 -2.24 -29.25
CA PRO A 104 -50.55 -1.87 -29.11
C PRO A 104 -50.17 -1.69 -27.64
N PHE A 105 -48.88 -1.69 -27.37
CA PHE A 105 -48.31 -1.46 -26.03
C PHE A 105 -47.12 -0.51 -26.10
N CYS A 106 -46.82 0.14 -24.98
CA CYS A 106 -45.71 1.07 -24.87
C CYS A 106 -44.41 0.31 -24.58
N HIS A 107 -43.32 0.66 -25.29
CA HIS A 107 -42.00 0.21 -24.90
C HIS A 107 -41.61 0.89 -23.57
N LEU A 108 -41.33 0.10 -22.54
CA LEU A 108 -40.73 0.63 -21.32
C LEU A 108 -39.28 1.01 -21.65
N HIS A 109 -38.88 2.25 -21.35
CA HIS A 109 -37.48 2.62 -21.47
C HIS A 109 -36.68 1.80 -20.45
N PHE A 110 -36.05 0.72 -20.90
CA PHE A 110 -35.09 0.02 -20.08
C PHE A 110 -33.84 0.89 -19.99
N PRO A 111 -33.42 1.31 -18.78
CA PRO A 111 -32.24 2.13 -18.66
C PRO A 111 -31.02 1.37 -19.18
N GLN A 112 -30.22 2.03 -20.01
CA GLN A 112 -29.16 1.37 -20.76
C GLN A 112 -27.99 0.96 -19.85
N PRO A 113 -27.45 -0.27 -20.00
CA PRO A 113 -26.21 -0.65 -19.34
C PRO A 113 -25.03 0.11 -19.94
N CYS A 114 -23.99 0.33 -19.15
CA CYS A 114 -22.77 0.98 -19.59
C CYS A 114 -21.71 -0.04 -20.00
N THR A 115 -20.86 0.33 -20.96
CA THR A 115 -19.72 -0.49 -21.39
C THR A 115 -18.43 0.11 -20.83
N ASP A 116 -17.84 -0.55 -19.83
CA ASP A 116 -16.60 -0.13 -19.17
C ASP A 116 -15.41 -0.88 -19.77
N ALA A 117 -14.37 -0.17 -20.21
CA ALA A 117 -13.11 -0.78 -20.61
C ALA A 117 -12.35 -1.19 -19.34
N GLY A 118 -12.23 -2.49 -19.07
CA GLY A 118 -11.64 -2.98 -17.84
C GLY A 118 -10.21 -2.45 -17.60
N HIS A 119 -9.87 -2.15 -16.35
CA HIS A 119 -8.54 -1.67 -15.99
C HIS A 119 -7.51 -2.82 -16.11
N GLY A 120 -6.43 -2.62 -16.86
CA GLY A 120 -5.25 -3.52 -16.87
C GLY A 120 -5.23 -4.67 -17.89
N ALA A 121 -6.31 -4.92 -18.64
CA ALA A 121 -6.32 -5.93 -19.71
C ALA A 121 -6.77 -5.29 -21.04
N ARG A 122 -5.86 -5.24 -22.02
CA ARG A 122 -6.23 -4.83 -23.39
C ARG A 122 -7.31 -5.79 -23.89
N ASN A 123 -8.47 -5.25 -24.27
CA ASN A 123 -9.61 -5.93 -24.89
C ASN A 123 -10.63 -6.63 -23.96
N VAL A 124 -10.80 -6.19 -22.71
CA VAL A 124 -11.94 -6.63 -21.87
C VAL A 124 -12.97 -5.50 -21.73
N THR A 125 -14.16 -5.70 -22.29
CA THR A 125 -15.32 -4.83 -22.08
C THR A 125 -16.25 -5.44 -21.03
N ILE A 126 -16.54 -4.68 -19.98
CA ILE A 126 -17.40 -5.09 -18.87
C ILE A 126 -18.73 -4.36 -19.00
N SER A 127 -19.83 -5.11 -19.09
CA SER A 127 -21.18 -4.53 -19.06
C SER A 127 -21.60 -4.24 -17.61
N ARG A 128 -21.90 -2.97 -17.31
CA ARG A 128 -22.31 -2.48 -15.99
C ARG A 128 -23.81 -2.16 -16.02
N LYS A 129 -24.56 -2.64 -15.03
CA LYS A 129 -26.00 -2.35 -14.93
C LYS A 129 -26.23 -0.86 -14.63
N HIS A 130 -27.32 -0.29 -15.13
CA HIS A 130 -27.74 1.04 -14.72
C HIS A 130 -27.92 1.12 -13.19
N GLY A 131 -27.49 2.23 -12.59
CA GLY A 131 -27.52 2.46 -11.15
C GLY A 131 -26.40 1.77 -10.38
N SER A 132 -25.52 1.02 -11.06
CA SER A 132 -24.36 0.41 -10.41
C SER A 132 -23.25 1.44 -10.17
N SER A 133 -22.56 1.28 -9.04
CA SER A 133 -21.33 1.99 -8.70
C SER A 133 -20.21 1.01 -8.42
N TRP A 134 -19.01 1.29 -8.88
CA TRP A 134 -17.83 0.44 -8.66
C TRP A 134 -16.57 1.27 -8.45
N GLN A 135 -15.57 0.67 -7.81
CA GLN A 135 -14.22 1.23 -7.80
C GLN A 135 -13.49 0.76 -9.05
N ARG A 136 -12.96 1.70 -9.82
CA ARG A 136 -12.11 1.41 -10.98
C ARG A 136 -10.66 1.16 -10.53
N ASP A 137 -10.23 1.91 -9.53
CA ASP A 137 -8.97 1.79 -8.81
C ASP A 137 -9.20 2.29 -7.37
N GLU A 138 -8.16 2.30 -6.52
CA GLU A 138 -8.27 2.70 -5.12
C GLU A 138 -8.64 4.18 -4.93
N CYS A 139 -8.55 5.01 -5.97
CA CYS A 139 -8.86 6.45 -5.96
C CYS A 139 -10.11 6.82 -6.76
N THR A 140 -10.54 5.98 -7.71
CA THR A 140 -11.58 6.36 -8.67
C THR A 140 -12.85 5.55 -8.44
N ARG A 141 -13.94 6.24 -8.09
CA ARG A 141 -15.28 5.66 -8.03
C ARG A 141 -16.06 6.04 -9.26
N CYS A 142 -16.60 5.04 -9.96
CA CYS A 142 -17.42 5.22 -11.15
C CYS A 142 -18.87 4.80 -10.88
N SER A 143 -19.79 5.41 -11.63
CA SER A 143 -21.22 5.08 -11.63
C SER A 143 -21.76 5.02 -13.05
N CYS A 144 -22.78 4.18 -13.25
CA CYS A 144 -23.43 3.99 -14.56
C CYS A 144 -24.85 4.59 -14.55
N THR A 145 -25.04 5.65 -15.33
CA THR A 145 -26.34 6.31 -15.48
C THR A 145 -26.73 6.30 -16.95
N ASN A 146 -27.69 5.44 -17.31
CA ASN A 146 -28.30 5.32 -18.63
C ASN A 146 -27.26 5.33 -19.78
N GLY A 147 -26.38 4.34 -19.81
CA GLY A 147 -25.31 4.20 -20.81
C GLY A 147 -24.08 5.10 -20.61
N THR A 148 -24.17 6.10 -19.71
CA THR A 148 -23.06 7.02 -19.42
C THR A 148 -22.31 6.62 -18.16
N ILE A 149 -20.99 6.53 -18.25
CA ILE A 149 -20.10 6.29 -17.10
C ILE A 149 -19.60 7.64 -16.58
N ALA A 150 -19.90 7.95 -15.32
CA ALA A 150 -19.33 9.09 -14.61
C ALA A 150 -18.37 8.59 -13.54
N CYS A 151 -17.15 9.12 -13.51
CA CYS A 151 -16.12 8.73 -12.54
C CYS A 151 -15.62 9.95 -11.77
N GLU A 152 -15.48 9.80 -10.47
CA GLU A 152 -14.97 10.80 -9.55
C GLU A 152 -13.71 10.26 -8.88
N GLY A 153 -12.63 11.02 -8.98
CA GLY A 153 -11.37 10.74 -8.30
C GLY A 153 -11.35 11.36 -6.91
N GLU A 154 -10.96 10.59 -5.91
CA GLU A 154 -10.69 11.08 -4.56
C GLU A 154 -9.45 12.00 -4.59
N VAL A 155 -9.61 13.23 -4.11
CA VAL A 155 -8.50 14.19 -3.98
C VAL A 155 -7.95 14.08 -2.57
N CYS A 156 -6.67 13.71 -2.46
CA CYS A 156 -6.06 13.55 -1.16
C CYS A 156 -5.85 14.88 -0.43
N PRO A 157 -6.04 14.92 0.91
CA PRO A 157 -5.82 16.12 1.71
C PRO A 157 -4.39 16.66 1.58
N GLU A 158 -4.21 17.98 1.73
CA GLU A 158 -2.89 18.63 1.74
C GLU A 158 -1.90 17.93 2.71
N GLU A 159 -2.37 17.47 3.87
CA GLU A 159 -1.56 16.76 4.87
C GLU A 159 -0.93 15.47 4.34
N SER A 160 -1.62 14.75 3.46
CA SER A 160 -1.06 13.57 2.79
C SER A 160 0.04 13.91 1.78
N ARG A 161 0.08 15.17 1.30
CA ARG A 161 1.12 15.71 0.41
C ARG A 161 2.32 16.22 1.19
N LEU A 162 2.12 16.72 2.41
CA LEU A 162 3.20 17.20 3.30
C LEU A 162 4.15 16.08 3.75
N ARG A 163 5.34 16.45 4.22
CA ARG A 163 6.33 15.52 4.78
C ARG A 163 5.86 14.96 6.12
N CYS A 164 6.17 13.69 6.38
CA CYS A 164 5.81 13.09 7.66
C CYS A 164 6.66 13.67 8.80
N PRO A 165 6.13 13.72 10.03
CA PRO A 165 6.95 13.98 11.21
C PRO A 165 8.08 12.95 11.35
N ARG A 166 9.16 13.30 12.07
CA ARG A 166 10.25 12.36 12.36
C ARG A 166 9.70 11.08 13.01
N GLY A 167 10.20 9.94 12.55
CA GLY A 167 9.75 8.60 12.98
C GLY A 167 8.54 8.05 12.23
N TYR A 168 7.89 8.84 11.36
CA TYR A 168 6.76 8.42 10.55
C TYR A 168 7.16 8.35 9.08
N LYS A 169 6.57 7.40 8.34
CA LYS A 169 6.76 7.29 6.88
C LYS A 169 5.41 7.34 6.18
N LYS A 170 5.41 7.87 4.96
CA LYS A 170 4.26 7.75 4.08
C LYS A 170 4.05 6.29 3.71
N VAL A 171 2.88 5.77 4.05
CA VAL A 171 2.42 4.44 3.63
C VAL A 171 1.09 4.63 2.92
N ARG A 172 0.83 3.85 1.87
CA ARG A 172 -0.49 3.76 1.25
C ARG A 172 -1.19 2.53 1.82
N PRO A 173 -2.17 2.69 2.72
CA PRO A 173 -2.88 1.55 3.28
C PRO A 173 -3.59 0.76 2.18
N ARG A 174 -3.65 -0.56 2.34
CA ARG A 174 -4.27 -1.43 1.34
C ARG A 174 -5.73 -1.03 1.12
N GLY A 175 -6.10 -0.78 -0.14
CA GLY A 175 -7.46 -0.39 -0.52
C GLY A 175 -7.83 1.06 -0.22
N LYS A 176 -6.85 1.93 0.07
CA LYS A 176 -7.05 3.38 0.25
C LYS A 176 -6.38 4.18 -0.86
N CYS A 177 -7.02 5.27 -1.28
CA CYS A 177 -6.45 6.19 -2.26
C CYS A 177 -5.20 6.88 -1.71
N CYS A 178 -5.33 7.50 -0.54
CA CYS A 178 -4.38 8.47 -0.04
C CYS A 178 -3.33 7.87 0.88
N GLN A 179 -2.12 8.44 0.79
CA GLN A 179 -1.03 8.13 1.70
C GLN A 179 -1.29 8.74 3.07
N VAL A 180 -0.88 8.03 4.12
CA VAL A 180 -0.92 8.50 5.50
C VAL A 180 0.45 8.35 6.12
N CYS A 181 0.74 9.17 7.12
CA CYS A 181 1.93 9.03 7.93
C CYS A 181 1.67 7.97 9.00
N GLU A 182 2.28 6.80 8.84
CA GLU A 182 2.26 5.76 9.86
C GLU A 182 3.61 5.71 10.56
N LEU A 183 3.57 5.52 11.88
CA LEU A 183 4.77 5.28 12.65
C LEU A 183 5.39 3.97 12.14
N ARG A 184 6.71 3.97 11.95
CA ARG A 184 7.42 2.78 11.52
C ARG A 184 8.17 2.13 12.67
N GLU A 185 8.50 0.87 12.45
CA GLU A 185 9.60 0.25 13.18
C GLU A 185 10.83 1.14 13.05
N SER A 186 11.60 1.25 14.13
CA SER A 186 12.84 2.00 14.11
C SER A 186 14.02 1.09 14.40
N THR A 187 15.17 1.47 13.87
CA THR A 187 16.41 0.71 13.96
C THR A 187 17.45 1.53 14.71
N CYS A 188 18.01 0.93 15.75
CA CYS A 188 19.22 1.39 16.41
C CYS A 188 20.42 0.67 15.79
N THR A 189 21.48 1.40 15.47
CA THR A 189 22.70 0.84 14.85
C THR A 189 23.91 1.06 15.76
N VAL A 190 24.74 0.03 15.88
CA VAL A 190 26.04 0.07 16.56
C VAL A 190 27.10 -0.46 15.62
N PHE A 191 28.16 0.30 15.35
CA PHE A 191 29.22 -0.09 14.40
C PHE A 191 30.58 0.52 14.80
N GLY A 192 31.69 0.08 14.19
CA GLY A 192 33.03 0.64 14.46
C GLY A 192 33.49 0.60 15.93
N ASP A 193 34.23 1.64 16.37
CA ASP A 193 34.83 1.77 17.71
C ASP A 193 34.26 2.91 18.58
N PRO A 194 33.21 2.61 19.38
CA PRO A 194 31.90 2.11 19.01
C PRO A 194 30.98 3.31 18.84
N HIS A 195 30.44 3.39 17.63
CA HIS A 195 29.53 4.39 17.14
C HIS A 195 28.11 3.91 17.34
N TYR A 196 27.29 4.73 17.98
CA TYR A 196 25.89 4.43 18.26
C TYR A 196 25.00 5.40 17.51
N ARG A 197 23.88 4.87 17.03
CA ARG A 197 22.73 5.60 16.51
C ARG A 197 21.47 5.03 17.15
N THR A 198 20.76 5.84 17.92
CA THR A 198 19.54 5.45 18.66
C THR A 198 18.34 5.29 17.73
N PHE A 199 17.24 4.76 18.26
CA PHE A 199 15.97 4.65 17.54
C PHE A 199 15.41 6.01 17.07
N ASP A 200 15.71 7.10 17.77
CA ASP A 200 15.24 8.43 17.39
C ASP A 200 16.30 9.21 16.58
N GLY A 201 17.43 8.58 16.27
CA GLY A 201 18.50 9.09 15.43
C GLY A 201 19.56 9.93 16.14
N MET A 202 19.58 9.95 17.48
CA MET A 202 20.70 10.51 18.24
C MET A 202 21.96 9.68 17.97
N THR A 203 23.06 10.36 17.68
CA THR A 203 24.35 9.69 17.45
C THR A 203 25.37 10.06 18.51
N PHE A 204 26.16 9.09 18.98
CA PHE A 204 27.27 9.35 19.90
C PHE A 204 28.36 8.27 19.78
N SER A 205 29.52 8.50 20.40
CA SER A 205 30.65 7.56 20.38
C SER A 205 31.24 7.40 21.78
N HIS A 206 31.45 6.15 22.23
CA HIS A 206 32.05 5.89 23.54
C HIS A 206 32.87 4.60 23.59
N GLN A 207 34.17 4.72 23.77
CA GLN A 207 35.08 3.57 23.76
C GLN A 207 35.10 2.86 25.11
N GLY A 208 34.18 1.91 25.27
CA GLY A 208 34.04 1.10 26.47
C GLY A 208 34.38 -0.37 26.22
N LEU A 209 35.28 -0.93 27.04
CA LEU A 209 35.68 -2.35 27.01
C LEU A 209 34.70 -3.28 27.73
N CYS A 210 33.55 -2.77 28.14
CA CYS A 210 32.57 -3.52 28.89
C CYS A 210 31.50 -4.12 27.97
N ASN A 211 30.65 -4.95 28.56
CA ASN A 211 29.39 -5.31 27.93
C ASN A 211 28.37 -4.22 28.23
N TYR A 212 27.53 -3.86 27.26
CA TYR A 212 26.54 -2.81 27.42
C TYR A 212 25.17 -3.27 26.94
N VAL A 213 24.12 -2.84 27.64
CA VAL A 213 22.74 -3.06 27.20
C VAL A 213 22.43 -2.06 26.08
N LEU A 214 22.21 -2.58 24.87
CA LEU A 214 21.81 -1.78 23.72
C LEU A 214 20.35 -1.36 23.85
N ALA A 215 19.46 -2.34 23.98
CA ALA A 215 18.03 -2.12 24.13
C ALA A 215 17.44 -3.20 25.05
N GLN A 216 16.50 -2.83 25.89
CA GLN A 216 15.69 -3.76 26.66
C GLN A 216 14.27 -3.18 26.82
N ASP A 217 13.30 -4.07 27.06
CA ASP A 217 11.94 -3.66 27.42
C ASP A 217 11.90 -3.10 28.85
N CYS A 218 11.40 -1.87 29.00
CA CYS A 218 11.33 -1.14 30.26
C CYS A 218 9.90 -0.72 30.61
N THR A 219 8.90 -1.34 29.98
CA THR A 219 7.46 -1.08 30.22
C THR A 219 7.12 -1.14 31.71
N LEU A 220 7.64 -2.12 32.43
CA LEU A 220 7.45 -2.28 33.87
C LEU A 220 8.74 -1.95 34.61
N ARG A 221 8.88 -0.68 35.03
CA ARG A 221 10.03 -0.23 35.83
C ARG A 221 10.25 -1.16 37.03
N ARG A 222 11.50 -1.62 37.20
CA ARG A 222 11.96 -2.54 38.28
C ARG A 222 11.55 -4.01 38.14
N GLN A 223 10.88 -4.41 37.06
CA GLN A 223 10.70 -5.81 36.72
C GLN A 223 11.78 -6.28 35.75
N LYS A 224 11.89 -7.61 35.59
CA LYS A 224 12.80 -8.21 34.62
C LYS A 224 12.32 -7.88 33.21
N PRO A 225 13.15 -7.31 32.32
CA PRO A 225 12.77 -7.02 30.94
C PRO A 225 12.31 -8.28 30.20
N GLN A 226 11.26 -8.17 29.37
CA GLN A 226 10.82 -9.26 28.51
C GLN A 226 11.93 -9.70 27.54
N PHE A 227 12.69 -8.73 27.02
CA PHE A 227 13.91 -8.98 26.27
C PHE A 227 15.02 -7.99 26.63
N THR A 228 16.26 -8.39 26.40
CA THR A 228 17.46 -7.55 26.53
C THR A 228 18.46 -7.92 25.44
N VAL A 229 18.93 -6.92 24.70
CA VAL A 229 20.02 -7.05 23.72
C VAL A 229 21.28 -6.43 24.31
N VAL A 230 22.35 -7.21 24.36
CA VAL A 230 23.63 -6.85 24.97
C VAL A 230 24.74 -6.92 23.95
N SER A 231 25.50 -5.84 23.77
CA SER A 231 26.77 -5.88 23.05
C SER A 231 27.89 -6.29 24.00
N HIS A 232 28.76 -7.19 23.54
CA HIS A 232 29.98 -7.57 24.24
C HIS A 232 31.17 -6.97 23.51
N ASN A 233 31.74 -5.92 24.08
CA ASN A 233 32.86 -5.23 23.47
C ASN A 233 34.19 -5.82 23.96
N GLY A 234 35.23 -5.74 23.14
CA GLY A 234 36.59 -6.08 23.56
C GLY A 234 37.63 -5.62 22.56
N ASN A 235 38.91 -5.76 22.91
CA ASN A 235 40.01 -5.34 22.05
C ASN A 235 40.35 -6.37 20.97
N ASP A 236 40.64 -5.94 19.75
CA ASP A 236 41.45 -6.73 18.83
C ASP A 236 42.94 -6.72 19.24
N GLU A 237 43.77 -7.35 18.42
CA GLU A 237 45.24 -7.36 18.57
C GLU A 237 45.87 -5.97 18.45
N ALA A 238 45.16 -5.01 17.83
CA ALA A 238 45.57 -3.63 17.63
C ALA A 238 45.02 -2.67 18.71
N ASP A 239 44.43 -3.20 19.79
CA ASP A 239 43.89 -2.45 20.93
C ASP A 239 42.64 -1.59 20.58
N ASN A 240 41.99 -1.83 19.43
CA ASN A 240 40.74 -1.20 19.01
C ASN A 240 39.54 -1.88 19.66
N VAL A 241 38.54 -1.11 20.10
CA VAL A 241 37.33 -1.66 20.72
C VAL A 241 36.28 -1.91 19.64
N TRP A 242 35.75 -3.12 19.58
CA TRP A 242 34.66 -3.47 18.66
C TRP A 242 33.71 -4.47 19.31
N THR A 243 32.49 -4.59 18.77
CA THR A 243 31.51 -5.57 19.23
C THR A 243 31.96 -6.96 18.83
N LYS A 244 32.29 -7.83 19.78
CA LYS A 244 32.73 -9.22 19.49
C LYS A 244 31.61 -10.23 19.39
N ARG A 245 30.52 -9.92 20.10
CA ARG A 245 29.39 -10.82 20.27
C ARG A 245 28.17 -10.01 20.67
N VAL A 246 27.00 -10.44 20.20
CA VAL A 246 25.71 -9.94 20.67
C VAL A 246 25.03 -11.05 21.47
N SER A 247 24.50 -10.73 22.65
CA SER A 247 23.62 -11.65 23.38
C SER A 247 22.20 -11.11 23.38
N ILE A 248 21.25 -11.95 23.02
CA ILE A 248 19.81 -11.69 23.11
C ILE A 248 19.28 -12.56 24.25
N LEU A 249 18.69 -11.92 25.25
CA LEU A 249 18.13 -12.54 26.44
C LEU A 249 16.62 -12.37 26.39
N ILE A 250 15.86 -13.47 26.44
CA ILE A 250 14.41 -13.46 26.52
C ILE A 250 14.00 -13.99 27.88
N ALA A 251 13.27 -13.20 28.66
CA ALA A 251 12.72 -13.67 29.93
C ALA A 251 11.49 -14.54 29.67
N ASN A 252 11.39 -15.65 30.38
CA ASN A 252 10.15 -16.41 30.50
C ASN A 252 9.40 -15.91 31.74
N GLU A 253 8.17 -15.44 31.55
CA GLU A 253 7.34 -14.91 32.63
C GLU A 253 6.81 -16.00 33.56
N GLU A 254 6.61 -17.23 33.06
CA GLU A 254 6.00 -18.32 33.83
C GLU A 254 6.94 -18.90 34.89
N ASP A 255 8.22 -19.12 34.53
CA ASP A 255 9.21 -19.76 35.40
C ASP A 255 10.36 -18.83 35.83
N GLY A 256 10.37 -17.58 35.35
CA GLY A 256 11.41 -16.59 35.64
C GLY A 256 12.76 -16.89 34.99
N SER A 257 12.87 -17.93 34.16
CA SER A 257 14.12 -18.30 33.47
C SER A 257 14.48 -17.29 32.37
N THR A 258 15.70 -17.42 31.83
CA THR A 258 16.16 -16.59 30.71
C THR A 258 16.61 -17.50 29.59
N PHE A 259 15.97 -17.36 28.44
CA PHE A 259 16.44 -17.96 27.20
C PHE A 259 17.51 -17.09 26.55
N ARG A 260 18.60 -17.69 26.07
CA ARG A 260 19.76 -16.95 25.55
C ARG A 260 20.15 -17.40 24.14
N VAL A 261 20.20 -16.42 23.24
CA VAL A 261 20.79 -16.54 21.90
C VAL A 261 22.03 -15.67 21.83
N GLN A 262 23.12 -16.17 21.27
CA GLN A 262 24.38 -15.44 21.16
C GLN A 262 24.89 -15.47 19.73
N LEU A 263 25.18 -14.29 19.19
CA LEU A 263 25.67 -14.08 17.83
C LEU A 263 27.16 -13.78 17.91
N TYR A 264 27.98 -14.64 17.32
CA TYR A 264 29.44 -14.53 17.28
C TYR A 264 29.91 -14.05 15.91
N LYS A 265 31.20 -13.74 15.81
CA LYS A 265 31.87 -13.53 14.51
C LYS A 265 31.58 -14.66 13.52
N ASP A 266 31.68 -14.33 12.24
CA ASP A 266 31.43 -15.24 11.12
C ASP A 266 30.00 -15.82 11.12
N LYS A 267 29.07 -15.07 11.73
CA LYS A 267 27.62 -15.38 11.78
C LYS A 267 27.30 -16.70 12.49
N MET A 268 28.18 -17.16 13.39
CA MET A 268 27.93 -18.33 14.24
C MET A 268 26.92 -18.01 15.34
N ILE A 269 25.93 -18.88 15.53
CA ILE A 269 24.89 -18.73 16.54
C ILE A 269 25.06 -19.80 17.62
N ARG A 270 24.98 -19.38 18.88
CA ARG A 270 24.78 -20.29 20.02
C ARG A 270 23.45 -20.07 20.70
N GLU A 271 22.70 -21.14 20.84
CA GLU A 271 21.40 -21.21 21.48
C GLU A 271 21.56 -22.02 22.78
N GLN A 272 21.31 -21.39 23.94
CA GLN A 272 21.56 -22.02 25.26
C GLN A 272 22.96 -22.63 25.48
N GLY A 273 23.93 -22.31 24.62
CA GLY A 273 25.29 -22.86 24.66
C GLY A 273 25.62 -23.75 23.47
N ASP A 274 24.60 -24.32 22.81
CA ASP A 274 24.74 -25.23 21.68
C ASP A 274 24.80 -24.45 20.35
N ILE A 275 25.62 -24.92 19.42
CA ILE A 275 25.75 -24.29 18.10
C ILE A 275 24.55 -24.68 17.23
N VAL A 276 23.94 -23.70 16.56
CA VAL A 276 22.84 -23.93 15.61
C VAL A 276 23.21 -23.42 14.22
N THR A 277 22.69 -24.09 13.18
CA THR A 277 22.95 -23.77 11.76
C THR A 277 21.85 -22.90 11.18
N VAL A 278 22.21 -22.00 10.26
CA VAL A 278 21.26 -21.11 9.57
C VAL A 278 20.86 -21.71 8.21
N PRO A 279 19.57 -21.67 7.80
CA PRO A 279 18.42 -21.11 8.52
C PRO A 279 18.01 -21.96 9.74
N HIS A 280 17.56 -21.28 10.79
CA HIS A 280 17.10 -21.91 12.03
C HIS A 280 15.73 -21.37 12.41
N GLU A 281 14.83 -22.24 12.85
CA GLU A 281 13.55 -21.87 13.42
C GLU A 281 13.34 -22.57 14.75
N ARG A 282 12.88 -21.81 15.74
CA ARG A 282 12.52 -22.33 17.05
C ARG A 282 11.06 -22.03 17.35
N ALA A 283 10.38 -23.00 17.97
CA ALA A 283 9.00 -22.84 18.39
C ALA A 283 8.84 -22.01 19.68
N PHE A 284 9.67 -22.23 20.71
CA PHE A 284 9.50 -21.61 22.05
C PHE A 284 10.83 -21.30 22.78
N PRO A 285 11.18 -20.02 23.04
CA PRO A 285 10.53 -18.84 22.49
C PRO A 285 10.59 -18.85 20.97
N ARG A 286 9.54 -18.34 20.31
CA ARG A 286 9.48 -18.35 18.85
C ARG A 286 10.50 -17.37 18.29
N TYR A 287 11.42 -17.88 17.47
CA TYR A 287 12.32 -17.03 16.69
C TYR A 287 12.78 -17.71 15.41
N ARG A 288 13.18 -16.90 14.45
CA ARG A 288 13.76 -17.31 13.16
C ARG A 288 15.14 -16.68 13.01
N ALA A 289 16.11 -17.44 12.54
CA ALA A 289 17.42 -16.94 12.14
C ALA A 289 17.69 -17.28 10.67
N GLU A 290 18.04 -16.28 9.87
CA GLU A 290 18.27 -16.42 8.43
C GLU A 290 19.29 -15.41 7.92
N LEU A 291 19.81 -15.62 6.70
CA LEU A 291 20.65 -14.64 6.03
C LEU A 291 19.79 -13.74 5.16
N ASP A 292 19.97 -12.42 5.26
CA ASP A 292 19.33 -11.48 4.35
C ASP A 292 19.98 -11.53 2.95
N LYS A 293 19.45 -10.72 2.02
CA LYS A 293 20.01 -10.62 0.66
C LYS A 293 21.42 -10.00 0.60
N GLY A 294 21.86 -9.32 1.67
CA GLY A 294 23.22 -8.82 1.85
C GLY A 294 24.15 -9.84 2.51
N GLY A 295 23.63 -11.01 2.87
CA GLY A 295 24.35 -12.05 3.60
C GLY A 295 24.46 -11.77 5.10
N ASN A 296 23.86 -10.73 5.66
CA ASN A 296 23.86 -10.46 7.10
C ASN A 296 22.99 -11.48 7.83
N LEU A 297 23.37 -11.81 9.06
CA LEU A 297 22.55 -12.67 9.91
C LEU A 297 21.42 -11.86 10.53
N VAL A 298 20.17 -12.26 10.31
CA VAL A 298 18.98 -11.67 10.92
C VAL A 298 18.35 -12.67 11.86
N VAL A 299 18.15 -12.27 13.12
CA VAL A 299 17.42 -13.04 14.14
C VAL A 299 16.16 -12.29 14.53
N SER A 300 15.00 -12.84 14.16
CA SER A 300 13.69 -12.22 14.29
C SER A 300 12.86 -12.91 15.37
N PHE A 301 12.34 -12.12 16.31
CA PHE A 301 11.35 -12.55 17.30
C PHE A 301 10.01 -11.90 16.97
N GLU A 302 9.26 -12.44 16.02
CA GLU A 302 8.01 -11.82 15.53
C GLU A 302 6.98 -11.58 16.64
N ASP A 303 6.75 -12.58 17.50
CA ASP A 303 5.81 -12.51 18.62
C ASP A 303 6.22 -11.42 19.63
N LEU A 304 7.54 -11.17 19.77
CA LEU A 304 8.10 -10.11 20.60
C LEU A 304 8.33 -8.80 19.84
N GLY A 305 8.29 -8.79 18.50
CA GLY A 305 8.26 -7.58 17.67
C GLY A 305 9.57 -6.83 17.69
N PHE A 306 10.67 -7.55 17.69
CA PHE A 306 11.99 -7.00 17.44
C PHE A 306 12.84 -7.99 16.66
N SER A 307 13.87 -7.49 16.01
CA SER A 307 14.90 -8.30 15.35
C SER A 307 16.28 -7.71 15.60
N VAL A 308 17.29 -8.57 15.46
CA VAL A 308 18.69 -8.19 15.52
C VAL A 308 19.36 -8.63 14.23
N LEU A 309 19.98 -7.69 13.53
CA LEU A 309 20.87 -7.95 12.40
C LEU A 309 22.32 -7.86 12.88
N TRP A 310 23.13 -8.82 12.44
CA TRP A 310 24.55 -8.93 12.73
C TRP A 310 25.31 -9.18 11.43
N ASP A 311 26.25 -8.30 11.10
CA ASP A 311 27.07 -8.39 9.89
C ASP A 311 28.10 -9.54 9.94
N GLY A 312 28.35 -10.11 11.12
CA GLY A 312 29.37 -11.13 11.34
C GLY A 312 30.72 -10.57 11.83
N GLN A 313 30.84 -9.26 11.97
CA GLN A 313 32.10 -8.58 12.30
C GLN A 313 31.96 -7.62 13.47
N SER A 314 31.23 -6.52 13.32
CA SER A 314 31.14 -5.46 14.34
C SER A 314 29.83 -4.68 14.34
N MET A 315 29.11 -4.66 13.22
CA MET A 315 27.85 -3.93 13.07
C MET A 315 26.67 -4.73 13.62
N VAL A 316 25.94 -4.11 14.54
CA VAL A 316 24.67 -4.60 15.09
C VAL A 316 23.58 -3.61 14.71
N GLU A 317 22.46 -4.12 14.24
CA GLU A 317 21.22 -3.35 14.16
C GLU A 317 20.15 -4.02 15.03
N VAL A 318 19.50 -3.24 15.89
CA VAL A 318 18.32 -3.67 16.64
C VAL A 318 17.13 -2.94 16.04
N THR A 319 16.19 -3.68 15.44
CA THR A 319 14.95 -3.11 14.91
C THR A 319 13.80 -3.44 15.84
N ALA A 320 13.03 -2.44 16.24
CA ALA A 320 11.92 -2.58 17.18
C ALA A 320 10.60 -2.13 16.57
N SER A 321 9.55 -2.92 16.79
CA SER A 321 8.19 -2.62 16.38
C SER A 321 7.62 -1.41 17.12
N VAL A 322 6.70 -0.70 16.46
CA VAL A 322 5.97 0.47 16.97
C VAL A 322 5.33 0.29 18.35
N ARG A 323 5.04 -0.96 18.76
CA ARG A 323 4.51 -1.27 20.10
C ARG A 323 5.45 -0.87 21.23
N TYR A 324 6.74 -0.73 20.96
CA TYR A 324 7.75 -0.38 21.95
C TYR A 324 8.01 1.13 22.07
N ARG A 325 7.19 1.95 21.41
CA ARG A 325 7.36 3.40 21.44
C ARG A 325 7.29 3.93 22.88
N GLY A 326 8.37 4.55 23.34
CA GLY A 326 8.48 5.13 24.67
C GLY A 326 8.60 4.10 25.81
N THR A 327 8.73 2.80 25.51
CA THR A 327 8.86 1.74 26.52
C THR A 327 10.23 1.06 26.53
N LEU A 328 11.07 1.32 25.53
CA LEU A 328 12.45 0.82 25.54
C LEU A 328 13.35 1.69 26.43
N CYS A 329 14.44 1.08 26.88
CA CYS A 329 15.56 1.82 27.42
C CYS A 329 16.89 1.10 27.14
N GLY A 330 18.00 1.83 27.23
CA GLY A 330 19.33 1.32 26.89
C GLY A 330 20.16 2.36 26.16
N LEU A 331 21.29 1.95 25.60
CA LEU A 331 22.11 2.81 24.72
C LEU A 331 21.40 3.23 23.44
N CYS A 332 20.38 2.49 23.01
CA CYS A 332 19.56 2.77 21.85
C CYS A 332 18.44 3.80 22.10
N GLY A 333 18.38 4.41 23.28
CA GLY A 333 17.38 5.42 23.62
C GLY A 333 16.03 4.81 24.05
N ASN A 334 14.98 5.64 24.02
CA ASN A 334 13.65 5.28 24.51
C ASN A 334 12.60 5.08 23.39
N PHE A 335 12.98 5.34 22.14
CA PHE A 335 12.13 5.21 20.96
C PHE A 335 10.83 6.02 21.06
N ASN A 336 10.90 7.30 21.39
CA ASN A 336 9.72 8.17 21.53
C ASN A 336 9.58 9.21 20.38
N SER A 337 10.49 9.16 19.40
CA SER A 337 10.67 10.11 18.30
C SER A 337 11.31 11.45 18.70
N TYR A 338 12.01 11.51 19.84
CA TYR A 338 12.65 12.73 20.36
C TYR A 338 14.11 12.51 20.79
N SER A 339 15.01 12.58 19.80
CA SER A 339 16.45 12.29 19.99
C SER A 339 17.19 13.08 21.07
N ALA A 340 16.68 14.26 21.47
CA ALA A 340 17.35 15.09 22.47
C ALA A 340 17.25 14.52 23.90
N ASP A 341 16.36 13.56 24.16
CA ASP A 341 16.24 12.90 25.46
C ASP A 341 16.84 11.50 25.53
N ASP A 342 17.37 10.97 24.43
CA ASP A 342 17.81 9.57 24.33
C ASP A 342 18.90 9.15 25.34
N MET A 343 19.70 10.10 25.82
CA MET A 343 20.77 9.84 26.78
C MET A 343 20.25 9.75 28.23
N ILE A 344 19.27 8.89 28.50
CA ILE A 344 18.74 8.61 29.84
C ILE A 344 19.60 7.55 30.53
N PRO A 345 20.32 7.87 31.63
CA PRO A 345 21.08 6.86 32.37
C PRO A 345 20.18 5.78 32.96
N ARG A 346 20.67 4.55 33.15
CA ARG A 346 19.87 3.38 33.61
C ARG A 346 19.01 3.61 34.86
N TYR A 347 19.48 4.43 35.80
CA TYR A 347 18.77 4.78 37.04
C TYR A 347 18.48 6.28 37.14
N GLY A 348 18.53 7.00 36.01
CA GLY A 348 18.23 8.42 35.94
C GLY A 348 16.78 8.67 35.54
N ASP A 349 16.20 9.74 36.08
CA ASP A 349 14.86 10.22 35.67
C ASP A 349 14.91 11.26 34.55
N ALA A 350 16.10 11.75 34.19
CA ALA A 350 16.31 12.76 33.17
C ALA A 350 17.50 12.43 32.27
N SER A 351 17.46 12.93 31.03
CA SER A 351 18.56 12.82 30.08
C SER A 351 19.80 13.58 30.55
N THR A 352 20.97 13.16 30.09
CA THR A 352 22.25 13.82 30.35
C THR A 352 22.93 14.21 29.04
N LYS A 353 23.79 15.23 29.07
CA LYS A 353 24.69 15.56 27.94
C LYS A 353 26.06 14.87 28.06
N ASP A 354 26.32 14.20 29.17
CA ASP A 354 27.56 13.49 29.41
C ASP A 354 27.46 12.05 28.86
N VAL A 355 28.03 11.85 27.67
CA VAL A 355 28.06 10.55 26.98
C VAL A 355 28.72 9.48 27.84
N VAL A 356 29.77 9.81 28.60
CA VAL A 356 30.46 8.82 29.45
C VAL A 356 29.54 8.40 30.58
N ARG A 357 28.93 9.36 31.28
CA ARG A 357 27.96 9.06 32.35
C ARG A 357 26.80 8.20 31.83
N PHE A 358 26.27 8.54 30.66
CA PHE A 358 25.20 7.78 30.02
C PHE A 358 25.65 6.34 29.75
N VAL A 359 26.74 6.14 29.01
CA VAL A 359 27.15 4.82 28.56
C VAL A 359 27.58 3.92 29.70
N GLU A 360 28.32 4.45 30.66
CA GLU A 360 28.79 3.67 31.81
C GLU A 360 27.67 3.26 32.77
N SER A 361 26.53 3.97 32.77
CA SER A 361 25.34 3.55 33.52
C SER A 361 24.67 2.30 32.93
N TRP A 362 24.92 2.00 31.65
CA TRP A 362 24.31 0.89 30.91
C TRP A 362 25.19 -0.37 30.84
N ARG A 363 26.21 -0.49 31.70
CA ARG A 363 27.04 -1.70 31.81
C ARG A 363 26.20 -2.95 32.13
N TRP A 364 26.63 -4.08 31.58
CA TRP A 364 26.02 -5.39 31.82
C TRP A 364 27.03 -6.33 32.50
N GLY A 365 26.70 -6.72 33.75
CA GLY A 365 27.53 -7.57 34.62
C GLY A 365 28.62 -6.81 35.39
N ASP A 366 29.19 -7.47 36.40
CA ASP A 366 30.05 -6.84 37.42
C ASP A 366 31.56 -6.89 37.09
N ARG A 367 31.97 -7.61 36.04
CA ARG A 367 33.38 -7.81 35.68
C ARG A 367 33.79 -6.97 34.49
N CYS A 368 33.97 -5.67 34.71
CA CYS A 368 34.65 -4.83 33.74
C CYS A 368 35.64 -3.90 34.45
N ALA A 369 36.93 -4.10 34.19
CA ALA A 369 37.98 -3.19 34.61
C ALA A 369 37.95 -1.96 33.69
N SER A 370 37.18 -0.95 34.09
CA SER A 370 37.14 0.34 33.41
C SER A 370 38.42 1.11 33.68
N THR A 371 39.44 0.96 32.83
CA THR A 371 40.56 1.91 32.79
C THR A 371 41.29 1.86 31.45
N LYS A 372 40.85 2.67 30.48
CA LYS A 372 41.78 3.49 29.70
C LYS A 372 41.17 4.89 29.59
N LYS A 373 41.86 5.90 30.14
CA LYS A 373 41.52 7.32 29.90
C LYS A 373 41.56 7.55 28.39
N LYS A 374 40.60 8.33 27.84
CA LYS A 374 40.67 8.85 26.48
C LYS A 374 42.08 9.43 26.28
N LYS A 375 42.92 8.78 25.48
CA LYS A 375 44.08 9.47 24.91
C LYS A 375 43.50 10.53 23.97
N VAL A 376 44.02 11.75 24.04
CA VAL A 376 43.73 12.77 23.03
C VAL A 376 44.11 12.16 21.69
N PHE A 377 43.12 12.02 20.81
CA PHE A 377 43.32 11.39 19.52
C PHE A 377 44.34 12.21 18.71
N ARG A 378 45.44 11.57 18.33
CA ARG A 378 46.38 12.05 17.32
C ARG A 378 46.51 10.95 16.27
N CYS A 379 46.29 11.32 15.01
CA CYS A 379 46.48 10.43 13.87
C CYS A 379 47.97 10.34 13.55
N ASP A 380 48.72 9.68 14.42
CA ASP A 380 50.17 9.49 14.27
C ASP A 380 50.49 8.18 13.53
N ASN A 381 49.48 7.54 12.90
CA ASN A 381 49.64 6.28 12.18
C ASN A 381 50.24 6.53 10.78
N PRO A 382 51.49 6.13 10.51
CA PRO A 382 52.15 6.36 9.22
C PRO A 382 51.58 5.51 8.08
N ALA A 383 50.75 4.49 8.38
CA ALA A 383 50.08 3.67 7.37
C ALA A 383 48.84 4.35 6.76
N VAL A 384 48.36 5.45 7.34
CA VAL A 384 47.15 6.16 6.89
C VAL A 384 47.54 7.22 5.88
N SER A 385 47.05 7.11 4.65
CA SER A 385 47.35 8.10 3.61
C SER A 385 46.56 9.39 3.84
N ARG A 386 47.07 10.51 3.31
CA ARG A 386 46.29 11.77 3.28
C ARG A 386 45.03 11.64 2.42
N GLU A 387 44.99 10.67 1.52
CA GLU A 387 43.86 10.37 0.63
C GLU A 387 42.72 9.68 1.38
N ASP A 388 43.02 8.74 2.28
CA ASP A 388 42.02 8.07 3.12
C ASP A 388 41.31 9.06 4.07
N LEU A 389 42.08 9.99 4.65
CA LEU A 389 41.53 11.10 5.44
C LEU A 389 40.74 12.10 4.59
N HIS A 390 41.08 12.21 3.30
CA HIS A 390 40.36 13.06 2.36
C HIS A 390 39.00 12.44 1.96
N ALA A 391 38.89 11.10 1.92
CA ALA A 391 37.64 10.41 1.63
C ALA A 391 36.51 10.83 2.58
N CYS A 392 36.80 11.00 3.87
CA CYS A 392 35.84 11.51 4.86
C CYS A 392 35.28 12.90 4.53
N LYS A 393 36.01 13.72 3.77
CA LYS A 393 35.55 15.07 3.38
C LYS A 393 34.42 15.05 2.35
N VAL A 394 34.14 13.90 1.72
CA VAL A 394 33.04 13.74 0.75
C VAL A 394 31.68 14.10 1.37
N LEU A 395 31.52 13.91 2.68
CA LEU A 395 30.35 14.32 3.44
C LEU A 395 30.09 15.84 3.34
N ARG A 396 31.16 16.64 3.26
CA ARG A 396 31.08 18.09 3.10
C ARG A 396 30.93 18.53 1.66
N SER A 397 31.63 17.88 0.73
CA SER A 397 31.77 18.34 -0.66
C SER A 397 30.76 17.74 -1.64
N SER A 398 30.22 16.55 -1.38
CA SER A 398 29.33 15.87 -2.32
C SER A 398 28.02 16.63 -2.54
N ALA A 399 27.58 16.70 -3.80
CA ALA A 399 26.27 17.26 -4.17
C ALA A 399 25.10 16.46 -3.57
N LEU A 400 25.31 15.16 -3.32
CA LEU A 400 24.31 14.26 -2.71
C LEU A 400 23.83 14.75 -1.35
N PHE A 401 24.71 15.40 -0.59
CA PHE A 401 24.43 15.81 0.78
C PHE A 401 24.04 17.29 0.92
N VAL A 402 23.81 18.01 -0.18
CA VAL A 402 23.48 19.45 -0.17
C VAL A 402 22.26 19.75 0.70
N LEU A 403 21.21 18.94 0.61
CA LEU A 403 19.98 19.12 1.39
C LEU A 403 20.14 18.68 2.85
N CYS A 404 21.09 17.79 3.14
CA CYS A 404 21.34 17.24 4.47
C CYS A 404 22.12 18.21 5.37
N ARG A 405 23.17 18.85 4.82
CA ARG A 405 24.15 19.65 5.60
C ARG A 405 23.56 20.77 6.47
N PRO A 406 22.47 21.47 6.08
CA PRO A 406 21.88 22.50 6.94
C PRO A 406 21.12 21.93 8.14
N VAL A 407 20.69 20.65 8.07
CA VAL A 407 19.83 20.02 9.08
C VAL A 407 20.60 19.04 9.95
N ILE A 408 21.59 18.35 9.38
CA ILE A 408 22.39 17.33 10.06
C ILE A 408 23.83 17.86 10.20
N PRO A 409 24.39 17.90 11.43
CA PRO A 409 25.71 18.48 11.70
C PRO A 409 26.85 17.64 11.10
N VAL A 410 27.16 17.87 9.83
CA VAL A 410 28.16 17.11 9.05
C VAL A 410 29.56 17.06 9.67
N HIS A 411 29.95 18.07 10.44
CA HIS A 411 31.28 18.16 11.05
C HIS A 411 31.55 16.99 12.01
N GLU A 412 30.53 16.52 12.73
CA GLU A 412 30.71 15.42 13.68
C GLU A 412 30.98 14.10 12.96
N TYR A 413 30.28 13.83 11.86
CA TYR A 413 30.47 12.64 11.04
C TYR A 413 31.84 12.62 10.37
N ILE A 414 32.31 13.76 9.87
CA ILE A 414 33.66 13.88 9.31
C ILE A 414 34.73 13.56 10.36
N ARG A 415 34.58 14.11 11.58
CA ARG A 415 35.51 13.85 12.69
C ARG A 415 35.55 12.36 13.04
N ARG A 416 34.39 11.70 13.15
CA ARG A 416 34.27 10.27 13.45
C ARG A 416 34.87 9.39 12.36
N CYS A 417 34.56 9.69 11.10
CA CYS A 417 35.16 9.02 9.95
C CYS A 417 36.70 9.08 9.99
N MET A 418 37.26 10.26 10.28
CA MET A 418 38.72 10.40 10.40
C MET A 418 39.29 9.61 11.59
N GLU A 419 38.54 9.50 12.70
CA GLU A 419 38.93 8.70 13.86
C GLU A 419 39.04 7.21 13.52
N ASP A 420 38.05 6.66 12.81
CA ASP A 420 38.01 5.26 12.39
C ASP A 420 39.13 4.94 11.38
N VAL A 421 39.31 5.79 10.37
CA VAL A 421 40.36 5.65 9.37
C VAL A 421 41.75 5.63 10.01
N CYS A 422 42.03 6.54 10.95
CA CYS A 422 43.36 6.65 11.55
C CYS A 422 43.79 5.44 12.39
N LYS A 423 42.82 4.80 13.04
CA LYS A 423 43.08 3.66 13.94
C LYS A 423 43.23 2.34 13.19
N ASN A 424 42.96 2.32 11.88
CA ASN A 424 42.92 1.12 11.08
C ASN A 424 42.02 0.04 11.73
N SER A 425 40.92 0.47 12.36
CA SER A 425 40.01 -0.38 13.15
C SER A 425 39.24 -1.39 12.31
N CYS A 426 39.25 -1.20 11.00
CA CYS A 426 38.68 -2.11 10.01
C CYS A 426 39.89 -2.75 9.37
N GLY A 427 40.02 -4.08 9.52
CA GLY A 427 41.23 -4.83 9.24
C GLY A 427 41.81 -4.63 7.83
N THR A 428 42.93 -5.31 7.56
CA THR A 428 43.71 -5.31 6.32
C THR A 428 42.97 -5.84 5.07
N HIS A 429 41.67 -5.59 4.93
CA HIS A 429 40.94 -5.86 3.71
C HIS A 429 41.14 -4.68 2.77
N GLU A 430 41.91 -4.92 1.72
CA GLU A 430 42.10 -4.00 0.58
C GLU A 430 40.75 -3.62 -0.10
N ASP A 431 39.64 -4.30 0.24
CA ASP A 431 38.35 -4.23 -0.43
C ASP A 431 37.22 -3.44 0.29
N TYR A 432 37.32 -3.06 1.59
CA TYR A 432 36.27 -2.27 2.27
C TYR A 432 36.83 -1.26 3.31
N PRO A 433 37.07 -0.01 2.91
CA PRO A 433 37.68 1.00 3.78
C PRO A 433 36.79 1.49 4.93
N CYS A 434 37.38 1.80 6.09
CA CYS A 434 36.67 2.31 7.29
C CYS A 434 35.77 3.52 7.04
N PHE A 435 36.14 4.40 6.11
CA PHE A 435 35.32 5.57 5.81
C PHE A 435 33.95 5.21 5.23
N CYS A 436 33.77 4.02 4.67
CA CYS A 436 32.51 3.57 4.11
C CYS A 436 31.40 3.47 5.16
N GLU A 437 31.71 2.94 6.35
CA GLU A 437 30.75 2.83 7.44
C GLU A 437 30.28 4.21 7.91
N ALA A 438 31.22 5.13 8.12
CA ALA A 438 30.93 6.48 8.57
C ALA A 438 30.16 7.31 7.51
N ILE A 439 30.43 7.08 6.22
CA ILE A 439 29.68 7.74 5.16
C ILE A 439 28.26 7.17 5.03
N ASN A 440 28.13 5.85 5.17
CA ASN A 440 26.85 5.17 5.17
C ASN A 440 25.93 5.68 6.29
N ASP A 441 26.46 5.88 7.49
CA ASP A 441 25.71 6.43 8.63
C ASP A 441 25.15 7.83 8.35
N TYR A 442 25.95 8.73 7.76
CA TYR A 442 25.47 10.07 7.39
C TYR A 442 24.41 10.01 6.28
N ALA A 443 24.58 9.13 5.30
CA ALA A 443 23.61 8.92 4.23
C ALA A 443 22.27 8.40 4.76
N LEU A 444 22.30 7.40 5.65
CA LEU A 444 21.11 6.86 6.32
C LEU A 444 20.42 7.92 7.17
N THR A 445 21.18 8.70 7.96
CA THR A 445 20.61 9.78 8.76
C THR A 445 19.92 10.84 7.89
N CYS A 446 20.50 11.15 6.73
CA CYS A 446 19.87 12.06 5.79
C CYS A 446 18.62 11.48 5.11
N TYR A 447 18.66 10.19 4.78
CA TYR A 447 17.50 9.48 4.24
C TYR A 447 16.33 9.49 5.23
N ASP A 448 16.58 9.11 6.49
CA ASP A 448 15.55 9.04 7.55
C ASP A 448 14.99 10.42 7.93
N SER A 449 15.70 11.49 7.60
CA SER A 449 15.19 12.86 7.72
C SER A 449 14.30 13.28 6.53
N ASP A 450 14.01 12.35 5.60
CA ASP A 450 13.36 12.56 4.30
C ASP A 450 14.09 13.57 3.38
N LEU A 451 15.28 14.05 3.75
CA LEU A 451 15.97 15.15 3.05
C LEU A 451 16.62 14.73 1.73
N LEU A 452 16.76 13.42 1.48
CA LEU A 452 17.18 12.87 0.20
C LEU A 452 16.03 12.76 -0.84
N ASN A 453 14.78 13.06 -0.48
CA ASN A 453 13.68 13.11 -1.44
C ASN A 453 13.80 14.40 -2.30
N LEU A 454 14.47 14.25 -3.44
CA LEU A 454 14.52 15.25 -4.51
C LEU A 454 13.10 15.49 -5.09
N PRO A 455 12.79 16.69 -5.59
CA PRO A 455 11.49 16.99 -6.21
C PRO A 455 11.17 16.06 -7.40
N ILE A 456 9.88 15.78 -7.56
CA ILE A 456 9.23 14.88 -8.55
C ILE A 456 9.61 15.15 -10.03
N ALA A 457 10.30 16.25 -10.34
CA ALA A 457 10.68 16.63 -11.71
C ALA A 457 11.84 15.83 -12.32
N LEU A 458 12.32 14.77 -11.66
CA LEU A 458 13.50 13.98 -12.08
C LEU A 458 13.22 12.47 -12.06
N GLU A 459 12.01 12.04 -12.45
CA GLU A 459 11.60 10.64 -12.52
C GLU A 459 12.45 9.75 -13.46
N GLN A 460 13.22 10.32 -14.38
CA GLN A 460 14.17 9.56 -15.20
C GLN A 460 15.50 9.23 -14.49
N SER A 461 15.72 9.75 -13.27
CA SER A 461 16.93 9.52 -12.47
C SER A 461 16.70 8.67 -11.21
N LEU A 462 15.49 8.14 -11.01
CA LEU A 462 15.17 7.28 -9.85
C LEU A 462 15.81 5.88 -9.92
N HIS A 463 16.30 5.46 -11.10
CA HIS A 463 17.15 4.26 -11.19
C HIS A 463 18.57 4.48 -10.66
N THR A 464 19.00 5.74 -10.49
CA THR A 464 20.37 6.09 -10.08
C THR A 464 20.52 6.25 -8.56
N ILE A 465 19.42 6.37 -7.81
CA ILE A 465 19.45 6.55 -6.34
C ILE A 465 19.35 5.21 -5.59
N ARG A 466 18.85 4.13 -6.24
CA ARG A 466 18.72 2.80 -5.62
C ARG A 466 20.04 2.08 -5.37
N ASP A 467 21.13 2.58 -5.96
CA ASP A 467 22.49 2.10 -5.76
C ASP A 467 23.41 3.31 -5.54
N LEU A 468 23.45 3.83 -4.30
CA LEU A 468 24.43 4.85 -3.94
C LEU A 468 25.82 4.19 -3.85
N GLU A 469 26.54 4.15 -4.98
CA GLU A 469 27.99 3.95 -5.00
C GLU A 469 28.66 5.23 -4.51
N VAL A 470 28.90 5.33 -3.20
CA VAL A 470 29.60 6.48 -2.61
C VAL A 470 31.10 6.44 -2.89
N HIS A 471 31.65 5.25 -3.13
CA HIS A 471 33.04 4.97 -3.51
C HIS A 471 33.11 3.58 -4.15
N GLN A 472 34.05 3.34 -5.09
CA GLN A 472 34.20 2.04 -5.78
C GLN A 472 34.43 0.86 -4.83
N ASN A 473 35.04 1.12 -3.66
CA ASN A 473 35.33 0.12 -2.63
C ASN A 473 34.32 0.12 -1.47
N CYS A 474 33.30 0.98 -1.50
CA CYS A 474 32.19 0.87 -0.55
C CYS A 474 31.13 -0.04 -1.17
N ALA A 475 30.79 -1.13 -0.51
CA ALA A 475 29.57 -1.88 -0.81
C ALA A 475 28.40 -0.90 -0.92
N ARG A 476 27.60 -1.06 -1.99
CA ARG A 476 26.50 -0.17 -2.33
C ARG A 476 25.60 0.05 -1.13
N ILE A 477 25.36 1.32 -0.79
CA ILE A 477 24.38 1.70 0.22
C ILE A 477 23.01 1.27 -0.32
N LYS A 478 22.54 0.10 0.11
CA LYS A 478 21.15 -0.32 -0.07
C LYS A 478 20.33 0.42 0.97
N LEU A 479 19.91 1.64 0.66
CA LEU A 479 18.76 2.24 1.32
C LEU A 479 17.60 1.27 1.08
N SER A 480 17.23 0.53 2.12
CA SER A 480 16.39 -0.66 2.00
C SER A 480 15.11 -0.35 1.20
N THR A 481 14.98 -1.06 0.10
CA THR A 481 13.79 -1.08 -0.74
C THR A 481 12.68 -1.76 0.05
N PHE A 482 11.66 -1.00 0.47
CA PHE A 482 10.34 -1.60 0.63
C PHE A 482 9.70 -1.73 -0.76
N PRO A 483 9.01 -2.84 -1.03
CA PRO A 483 8.44 -3.12 -2.33
C PRO A 483 7.36 -2.06 -2.64
N TYR A 484 7.47 -1.47 -3.82
CA TYR A 484 6.29 -1.01 -4.54
C TYR A 484 5.74 -2.20 -5.33
#